data_AF-A0A810N6C1-F1
#
_entry.id   AF-A0A810N6C1-F1
#
_cell.length_a   1.000
_cell.length_b   1.000
_cell.length_c   1.000
_cell.angle_alpha   90.00
_cell.angle_beta   90.00
_cell.angle_gamma   90.00
#
_symmetry.space_group_name_H-M   'P 1'
#
loop_
_entity.id
_entity.type
_entity.pdbx_description
1 polymer ?
#
loop_
_entity_poly.entity_id
_entity_poly.type
_entity_poly.pdbx_seq_one_letter_code
_entity_poly.pdbx_strand_id
1 'polypeptide(L)'
;MDPPDQATVEGCHATSRDDFRDLPGLVSLFGDLGWDLVEMVLADEDSWDRYVAAQWFTVRTWLDANPGHELAGAFRAELDTAPLQYVRYGRPYLGWGVFVLKRR
;
A
#
# COMPACT_ATOMS: atom_id res chain seq x y z
N MET A 1 -0.70 3.08 13.23
CA MET A 1 0.53 3.32 14.02
C MET A 1 1.27 4.42 13.29
N ASP A 2 1.81 5.44 13.97
CA ASP A 2 2.60 6.45 13.26
C ASP A 2 3.91 5.82 12.76
N PRO A 3 4.38 6.19 11.56
CA PRO A 3 5.66 5.72 11.03
C PRO A 3 6.79 6.23 11.93
N PRO A 4 7.71 5.36 12.40
CA PRO A 4 8.75 5.75 13.35
C PRO A 4 9.89 6.58 12.72
N ASP A 5 10.04 6.53 11.40
CA ASP A 5 11.12 7.17 10.66
C ASP A 5 10.75 7.42 9.18
N GLN A 6 11.61 8.17 8.50
CA GLN A 6 11.46 8.50 7.08
C GLN A 6 11.52 7.26 6.18
N ALA A 7 12.28 6.23 6.56
CA ALA A 7 12.37 5.00 5.77
C ALA A 7 11.03 4.25 5.74
N THR A 8 10.27 4.32 6.84
CA THR A 8 8.91 3.77 6.90
C THR A 8 7.95 4.57 6.01
N VAL A 9 8.06 5.89 5.99
CA VAL A 9 7.25 6.77 5.12
C VAL A 9 7.50 6.43 3.65
N GLU A 10 8.76 6.41 3.24
CA GLU A 10 9.16 6.09 1.87
C GLU A 10 8.81 4.63 1.49
N GLY A 11 8.95 3.70 2.43
CA GLY A 11 8.54 2.30 2.29
C GLY A 11 7.02 2.11 2.14
N CYS A 12 6.22 3.12 2.47
CA CYS A 12 4.78 3.18 2.21
C CYS A 12 4.44 3.99 0.94
N HIS A 13 5.44 4.31 0.12
CA HIS A 13 5.30 5.12 -1.10
C HIS A 13 4.77 6.55 -0.86
N ALA A 14 5.01 7.09 0.34
CA ALA A 14 4.74 8.48 0.68
C ALA A 14 6.03 9.30 0.66
N THR A 15 5.91 10.61 0.47
CA THR A 15 7.02 11.58 0.59
C THR A 15 7.13 12.14 2.01
N SER A 16 6.00 12.30 2.69
CA SER A 16 5.91 12.76 4.07
C SER A 16 4.85 11.97 4.85
N ARG A 17 4.96 11.97 6.19
CA ARG A 17 3.93 11.39 7.07
C ARG A 17 2.56 12.03 6.83
N ASP A 18 2.52 13.30 6.44
CA ASP A 18 1.29 14.07 6.31
C ASP A 18 0.61 13.93 4.95
N ASP A 19 1.21 13.17 4.02
CA ASP A 19 0.59 12.82 2.74
C ASP A 19 -0.67 11.97 2.94
N PHE A 20 -0.70 11.23 4.05
CA PHE A 20 -1.83 10.41 4.47
C PHE A 20 -2.33 10.83 5.86
N ARG A 21 -3.60 10.50 6.12
CA ARG A 21 -4.21 10.62 7.44
C ARG A 21 -4.42 9.23 8.02
N ASP A 22 -4.41 9.15 9.34
CA ASP A 22 -4.96 7.98 10.02
C ASP A 22 -6.48 7.89 9.76
N LEU A 23 -7.05 6.72 10.02
CA LEU A 23 -8.47 6.48 9.75
C LEU A 23 -9.38 7.49 10.49
N PRO A 24 -9.19 7.80 11.79
CA PRO A 24 -9.97 8.84 12.45
C PRO A 24 -9.86 10.22 11.78
N GLY A 25 -8.65 10.65 11.41
CA GLY A 25 -8.42 11.94 10.75
C GLY A 25 -9.02 12.03 9.35
N LEU A 26 -9.09 10.90 8.62
CA LEU A 26 -9.77 10.80 7.33
C LEU A 26 -11.29 10.87 7.50
N VAL A 27 -11.85 10.17 8.50
CA VAL A 27 -13.29 10.21 8.78
C VAL A 27 -13.73 11.61 9.24
N SER A 28 -12.93 12.28 10.08
CA SER A 28 -13.18 13.67 10.48
C SER A 28 -13.22 14.61 9.27
N LEU A 29 -12.28 14.43 8.32
CA LEU A 29 -12.19 15.25 7.12
C LEU A 29 -13.49 15.24 6.31
N PHE A 30 -14.12 14.07 6.15
CA PHE A 30 -15.38 13.98 5.41
C PHE A 30 -16.46 14.86 6.06
N GLY A 31 -16.56 14.83 7.39
CA GLY A 31 -17.48 15.66 8.14
C GLY A 31 -17.21 17.16 7.99
N ASP A 32 -15.95 17.57 8.09
CA ASP A 32 -15.51 18.97 7.91
C ASP A 32 -15.82 19.49 6.50
N LEU A 33 -15.84 18.60 5.51
CA LEU A 33 -16.19 18.89 4.12
C LEU A 33 -17.70 18.81 3.84
N GLY A 34 -18.55 18.57 4.84
CA GLY A 34 -20.00 18.52 4.69
C GLY A 34 -20.53 17.19 4.15
N TRP A 35 -19.84 16.09 4.39
CA TRP A 35 -20.25 14.75 3.99
C TRP A 35 -20.50 13.86 5.22
N ASP A 36 -21.52 13.01 5.10
CA ASP A 36 -21.73 11.86 5.98
C ASP A 36 -21.08 10.62 5.38
N LEU A 37 -20.20 9.99 6.15
CA LEU A 37 -19.73 8.63 5.87
C LEU A 37 -20.84 7.66 6.23
N VAL A 38 -21.37 6.93 5.25
CA VAL A 38 -22.49 6.01 5.45
C VAL A 38 -22.08 4.54 5.38
N GLU A 39 -20.94 4.23 4.77
CA GLU A 39 -20.39 2.87 4.71
C GLU A 39 -18.88 2.93 4.47
N MET A 40 -18.14 1.95 4.98
CA MET A 40 -16.73 1.77 4.66
C MET A 40 -16.35 0.29 4.61
N VAL A 41 -15.46 -0.07 3.69
CA VAL A 41 -14.83 -1.39 3.61
C VAL A 41 -13.33 -1.19 3.65
N LEU A 42 -12.68 -1.70 4.69
CA LEU A 42 -11.25 -1.54 4.90
C LEU A 42 -10.52 -2.79 4.43
N ALA A 43 -9.36 -2.59 3.81
CA ALA A 43 -8.41 -3.67 3.60
C ALA A 43 -7.84 -4.10 4.97
N ASP A 44 -7.78 -5.40 5.19
CA ASP A 44 -6.96 -6.02 6.22
C ASP A 44 -5.59 -6.45 5.65
N GLU A 45 -4.74 -6.98 6.52
CA GLU A 45 -3.42 -7.44 6.09
C GLU A 45 -3.50 -8.60 5.09
N ASP A 46 -4.49 -9.49 5.19
CA ASP A 46 -4.63 -10.64 4.28
C ASP A 46 -5.03 -10.19 2.86
N SER A 47 -5.91 -9.19 2.74
CA SER A 47 -6.29 -8.60 1.46
C SER A 47 -5.13 -7.84 0.81
N TRP A 48 -4.31 -7.16 1.61
CA TRP A 48 -3.04 -6.58 1.15
C TRP A 48 -2.04 -7.66 0.73
N ASP A 49 -1.86 -8.71 1.53
CA ASP A 49 -0.95 -9.83 1.25
C ASP A 49 -1.31 -10.46 -0.11
N ARG A 50 -2.60 -10.68 -0.34
CA ARG A 50 -3.10 -11.20 -1.62
C ARG A 50 -2.81 -10.27 -2.79
N TYR A 51 -3.00 -8.96 -2.61
CA TYR A 51 -2.78 -7.97 -3.67
C TYR A 51 -1.30 -7.87 -4.05
N VAL A 52 -0.41 -7.73 -3.05
CA VAL A 52 1.01 -7.50 -3.29
C VAL A 52 1.72 -8.79 -3.70
N ALA A 53 1.45 -9.92 -3.03
CA ALA A 53 2.14 -11.18 -3.32
C ALA A 53 1.84 -11.72 -4.74
N ALA A 54 0.65 -11.42 -5.29
CA ALA A 54 0.31 -11.77 -6.67
C ALA A 54 1.26 -11.11 -7.69
N GLN A 55 1.78 -9.92 -7.38
CA GLN A 55 2.74 -9.22 -8.24
C GLN A 55 4.09 -9.95 -8.24
N TRP A 56 4.57 -10.37 -7.07
CA TRP A 56 5.83 -11.13 -6.97
C TRP A 56 5.77 -12.45 -7.72
N PHE A 57 4.64 -13.17 -7.61
CA PHE A 57 4.42 -14.40 -8.36
C PHE A 57 4.49 -14.13 -9.86
N THR A 58 3.79 -13.09 -10.33
CA THR A 58 3.79 -12.68 -11.74
C THR A 58 5.21 -12.34 -12.23
N VAL A 59 5.96 -11.55 -11.46
CA VAL A 59 7.33 -11.16 -11.79
C VAL A 59 8.24 -12.40 -11.84
N ARG A 60 8.13 -13.33 -10.88
CA ARG A 60 8.92 -14.57 -10.89
C ARG A 60 8.64 -15.41 -12.13
N THR A 61 7.36 -15.65 -12.44
CA THR A 61 6.96 -16.39 -13.64
C THR A 61 7.46 -15.72 -14.92
N TRP A 62 7.39 -14.38 -14.98
CA TRP A 62 7.92 -13.64 -16.11
C TRP A 62 9.44 -13.80 -16.24
N LEU A 63 10.19 -13.76 -15.14
CA LEU A 63 11.65 -13.96 -15.13
C LEU A 63 12.04 -15.37 -15.62
N ASP A 64 11.27 -16.39 -15.28
CA ASP A 64 11.49 -17.76 -15.77
C ASP A 64 11.32 -17.85 -17.30
N ALA A 65 10.34 -17.13 -17.85
CA ALA A 65 10.07 -17.13 -19.29
C ALA A 65 11.00 -16.20 -20.09
N ASN A 66 11.63 -15.21 -19.45
CA ASN A 66 12.37 -14.14 -20.14
C ASN A 66 13.80 -13.93 -19.60
N PRO A 67 14.65 -14.97 -19.52
CA PRO A 67 15.95 -14.88 -18.86
C PRO A 67 16.97 -13.95 -19.52
N GLY A 68 16.82 -13.68 -20.83
CA GLY A 68 17.71 -12.80 -21.60
C GLY A 68 17.14 -11.40 -21.89
N HIS A 69 15.96 -11.08 -21.37
CA HIS A 69 15.33 -9.79 -21.62
C HIS A 69 16.07 -8.68 -20.85
N GLU A 70 16.19 -7.49 -21.45
CA GLU A 70 16.94 -6.36 -20.86
C GLU A 70 16.45 -5.96 -19.46
N LEU A 71 15.14 -6.06 -19.21
CA LEU A 71 14.50 -5.78 -17.92
C LEU A 71 14.64 -6.91 -16.88
N ALA A 72 15.13 -8.09 -17.23
CA ALA A 72 15.21 -9.22 -16.31
C ALA A 72 16.09 -8.92 -15.08
N GLY A 73 17.17 -8.17 -15.26
CA GLY A 73 18.01 -7.72 -14.15
C GLY A 73 17.25 -6.81 -13.18
N ALA A 74 16.48 -5.85 -13.70
CA ALA A 74 15.72 -4.91 -12.88
C ALA A 74 14.61 -5.60 -12.08
N PHE A 75 13.83 -6.47 -12.73
CA PHE A 75 12.76 -7.22 -12.07
C PHE A 75 13.29 -8.24 -11.06
N ARG A 76 14.48 -8.82 -11.28
CA ARG A 76 15.13 -9.67 -10.26
C ARG A 76 15.51 -8.85 -9.02
N ALA A 77 16.13 -7.69 -9.22
CA ALA A 77 16.53 -6.82 -8.11
C ALA A 77 15.32 -6.31 -7.30
N GLU A 78 14.21 -5.98 -7.98
CA GLU A 78 12.96 -5.65 -7.31
C GLU A 78 12.43 -6.83 -6.50
N LEU A 79 12.33 -8.02 -7.11
CA LEU A 79 11.83 -9.23 -6.45
C LEU A 79 12.70 -9.68 -5.25
N ASP A 80 14.00 -9.36 -5.24
CA ASP A 80 14.91 -9.62 -4.10
C ASP A 80 14.57 -8.80 -2.85
N THR A 81 13.93 -7.64 -3.01
CA THR A 81 13.75 -6.67 -1.92
C THR A 81 12.28 -6.42 -1.58
N ALA A 82 11.38 -6.47 -2.57
CA ALA A 82 9.98 -6.12 -2.41
C ALA A 82 9.23 -6.91 -1.32
N PRO A 83 9.39 -8.25 -1.17
CA PRO A 83 8.71 -8.98 -0.11
C PRO A 83 9.09 -8.52 1.30
N LEU A 84 10.38 -8.28 1.54
CA LEU A 84 10.85 -7.81 2.84
C LEU A 84 10.41 -6.37 3.10
N GLN A 85 10.49 -5.49 2.11
CA GLN A 85 10.03 -4.11 2.23
C GLN A 85 8.53 -4.04 2.55
N TYR A 86 7.72 -4.86 1.89
CA TYR A 86 6.28 -4.93 2.16
C TYR A 86 5.98 -5.35 3.61
N VAL A 87 6.55 -6.47 4.08
CA VAL A 87 6.31 -6.94 5.46
C VAL A 87 6.81 -5.94 6.49
N ARG A 88 7.89 -5.21 6.19
CA ARG A 88 8.49 -4.24 7.10
C ARG A 88 7.73 -2.91 7.18
N TYR A 89 7.21 -2.44 6.04
CA TYR A 89 6.69 -1.08 5.91
C TYR A 89 5.22 -1.07 5.48
N GLY A 90 4.93 -1.50 4.25
CA GLY A 90 3.58 -1.42 3.68
C GLY A 90 2.52 -2.13 4.52
N ARG A 91 2.77 -3.40 4.89
CA ARG A 91 1.82 -4.25 5.62
C ARG A 91 1.35 -3.65 6.96
N PRO A 92 2.25 -3.22 7.88
CA PRO A 92 1.83 -2.67 9.16
C PRO A 92 1.45 -1.17 9.17
N TYR A 93 1.89 -0.37 8.20
CA TYR A 93 1.73 1.10 8.25
C TYR A 93 0.80 1.68 7.18
N LEU A 94 0.57 1.00 6.05
CA LEU A 94 -0.26 1.52 4.97
C LEU A 94 -1.66 0.89 4.98
N GLY A 95 -2.65 1.67 5.39
CA GLY A 95 -4.06 1.29 5.29
C GLY A 95 -4.67 1.61 3.93
N TRP A 96 -5.74 0.91 3.57
CA TRP A 96 -6.59 1.24 2.43
C TRP A 96 -8.05 0.94 2.73
N GLY A 97 -8.96 1.65 2.08
CA GLY A 97 -10.39 1.36 2.18
C GLY A 97 -11.22 2.11 1.14
N VAL A 98 -12.42 1.61 0.91
CA VAL A 98 -13.48 2.29 0.15
C VAL A 98 -14.41 2.97 1.14
N PHE A 99 -14.75 4.24 0.87
CA PHE A 99 -15.62 5.05 1.70
C PHE A 99 -16.81 5.54 0.86
N VAL A 100 -18.03 5.31 1.34
CA VAL A 100 -19.26 5.77 0.68
C VAL A 100 -19.76 7.01 1.40
N LEU A 101 -19.87 8.12 0.67
CA LEU A 101 -20.22 9.42 1.22
C LEU A 101 -21.58 9.88 0.71
N LYS A 102 -22.37 10.51 1.58
CA LYS A 102 -23.59 11.25 1.22
C LYS A 102 -23.45 12.70 1.63
N ARG A 103 -23.93 13.60 0.77
CA ARG A 103 -23.88 15.03 1.07
C ARG A 103 -24.83 15.34 2.22
N ARG A 104 -24.38 16.16 3.17
CA ARG A 104 -25.22 16.73 4.24
C ARG A 104 -26.18 17.78 3.70
#